data_AF-A0A944BH65-F1
#
_entry.id   AF-A0A944BH65-F1
#
_cell.length_a   1.000
_cell.length_b   1.000
_cell.length_c   1.000
_cell.angle_alpha   90.00
_cell.angle_beta   90.00
_cell.angle_gamma   90.00
#
_symmetry.space_group_name_H-M   'P 1'
#
loop_
_entity.id
_entity.type
_entity.pdbx_description
1 polymer ?
#
loop_
_entity_poly.entity_id
_entity_poly.type
_entity_poly.pdbx_seq_one_letter_code
_entity_poly.pdbx_strand_id
1 'polypeptide(L)'
;MKKEIKFSKQAESYKDIISFIIALILSQLIWKVMFYDDFDNCRWDSKYLNITHIIDNYCFFIANIAEKYLKYFNIEYVQNGNMFYFDNNTSLGIVWGCTGIKQTIVFIISILLSRGSIIYKIPYIISGSILVFCINIFRILM
;
A
#
# COMPACT_ATOMS: atom_id res chain seq x y z
N MET A 1 9.78 43.40 -10.89
CA MET A 1 10.34 43.06 -9.56
C MET A 1 9.58 41.87 -8.98
N LYS A 2 10.19 40.68 -8.91
CA LYS A 2 9.60 39.56 -8.16
C LYS A 2 9.83 39.84 -6.67
N LYS A 3 8.75 40.02 -5.91
CA LYS A 3 8.80 40.19 -4.44
C LYS A 3 9.22 38.85 -3.85
N GLU A 4 10.45 38.74 -3.37
CA GLU A 4 10.90 37.60 -2.57
C GLU A 4 10.19 37.67 -1.22
N ILE A 5 9.20 36.81 -1.02
CA ILE A 5 8.51 36.65 0.26
C ILE A 5 9.53 35.98 1.20
N LYS A 6 10.22 36.78 2.01
CA LYS A 6 11.11 36.29 3.08
C LYS A 6 10.26 35.66 4.17
N PHE A 7 10.13 34.34 4.10
CA PHE A 7 9.57 33.55 5.20
C PHE A 7 10.49 33.63 6.42
N SER A 8 9.92 33.69 7.62
CA SER A 8 10.70 33.62 8.86
C SER A 8 11.43 32.27 8.93
N LYS A 9 12.60 32.21 9.59
CA LYS A 9 13.39 30.96 9.76
C LYS A 9 12.57 29.76 10.23
N GLN A 10 11.54 29.99 11.05
CA GLN A 10 10.61 28.94 11.50
C GLN A 10 9.71 28.42 10.38
N ALA A 11 9.19 29.29 9.51
CA ALA A 11 8.35 28.87 8.40
C ALA A 11 9.12 28.09 7.31
N GLU A 12 10.43 28.30 7.23
CA GLU A 12 11.30 27.55 6.33
C GLU A 12 11.44 26.08 6.75
N SER A 13 11.47 25.78 8.05
CA SER A 13 11.48 24.41 8.60
C SER A 13 10.19 23.63 8.31
N TYR A 14 9.03 24.30 8.27
CA TYR A 14 7.76 23.64 7.97
C TYR A 14 7.51 23.46 6.48
N LYS A 15 8.24 24.16 5.62
CA LYS A 15 8.04 24.14 4.16
C LYS A 15 8.13 22.73 3.59
N ASP A 16 9.03 21.91 4.10
CA ASP A 16 9.23 20.54 3.62
C ASP A 16 8.15 19.60 4.16
N ILE A 17 7.76 19.74 5.42
CA ILE A 17 6.63 19.00 6.02
C ILE A 17 5.33 19.29 5.27
N ILE A 18 5.03 20.56 5.03
CA ILE A 18 3.84 20.98 4.28
C ILE A 18 3.88 20.43 2.85
N SER A 19 5.05 20.46 2.19
CA SER A 19 5.19 19.88 0.86
C SER A 19 4.95 18.37 0.83
N PHE A 20 5.38 17.64 1.87
CA PHE A 20 5.12 16.22 2.02
C PHE A 20 3.63 15.94 2.26
N ILE A 21 2.96 16.71 3.11
CA ILE A 21 1.52 16.57 3.35
C ILE A 21 0.73 16.81 2.05
N ILE A 22 1.07 17.84 1.29
CA ILE A 22 0.46 18.11 -0.01
C ILE A 22 0.70 16.94 -0.96
N ALA A 23 1.92 16.43 -1.05
CA ALA A 23 2.24 15.26 -1.87
C ALA A 23 1.41 14.04 -1.46
N LEU A 24 1.25 13.78 -0.16
CA LEU A 24 0.44 12.67 0.36
C LEU A 24 -1.04 12.81 -0.03
N ILE A 25 -1.61 14.01 0.11
CA ILE A 25 -3.00 14.29 -0.29
C ILE A 25 -3.17 14.07 -1.80
N LEU A 26 -2.26 14.59 -2.61
CA LEU A 26 -2.30 14.40 -4.06
C LEU A 26 -2.17 12.93 -4.45
N SER A 27 -1.30 12.16 -3.80
CA SER A 27 -1.17 10.72 -4.01
C SER A 27 -2.48 9.98 -3.76
N GLN A 28 -3.19 10.33 -2.69
CA GLN A 28 -4.50 9.74 -2.37
C GLN A 28 -5.56 10.11 -3.41
N LEU A 29 -5.55 11.35 -3.90
CA LEU A 29 -6.46 11.79 -4.96
C LEU A 29 -6.16 11.08 -6.28
N ILE A 30 -4.88 10.98 -6.67
CA ILE A 30 -4.45 10.26 -7.87
C ILE A 30 -4.92 8.80 -7.79
N TRP A 31 -4.72 8.15 -6.64
CA TRP A 31 -5.24 6.80 -6.42
C TRP A 31 -6.75 6.71 -6.65
N LYS A 32 -7.51 7.59 -5.98
CA LYS A 32 -8.98 7.58 -6.04
C LYS A 32 -9.53 7.89 -7.43
N VAL A 33 -8.82 8.65 -8.26
CA VAL A 33 -9.21 8.91 -9.65
C VAL A 33 -8.90 7.72 -10.56
N MET A 34 -7.82 6.98 -10.28
CA MET A 34 -7.34 5.87 -11.11
C MET A 34 -8.09 4.54 -10.87
N PHE A 35 -8.62 4.34 -9.66
CA PHE A 35 -9.21 3.07 -9.22
C PHE A 35 -10.65 3.27 -8.71
N TYR A 36 -11.56 2.40 -9.13
CA TYR A 36 -12.89 2.29 -8.52
C TYR A 36 -12.78 1.54 -7.20
N ASP A 37 -13.29 2.15 -6.12
CA ASP A 37 -13.47 1.48 -4.83
C ASP A 37 -14.86 0.81 -4.83
N ASP A 38 -14.96 -0.38 -5.42
CA ASP A 38 -16.17 -1.21 -5.32
C ASP A 38 -16.05 -2.07 -4.05
N PHE A 39 -16.50 -1.50 -2.92
CA PHE A 39 -16.36 -2.12 -1.59
C PHE A 39 -17.02 -3.50 -1.50
N ASP A 40 -18.04 -3.77 -2.31
CA ASP A 40 -18.85 -4.98 -2.23
C ASP A 40 -18.19 -6.20 -2.90
N ASN A 41 -17.26 -5.99 -3.84
CA ASN A 41 -16.69 -7.08 -4.66
C ASN A 41 -15.25 -7.43 -4.31
N CYS A 42 -14.67 -6.82 -3.26
CA CYS A 42 -13.29 -7.06 -2.83
C CYS A 42 -12.24 -6.91 -3.97
N ARG A 43 -12.58 -6.16 -5.02
CA ARG A 43 -11.79 -5.93 -6.24
C ARG A 43 -11.71 -4.44 -6.51
N TRP A 44 -10.50 -3.96 -6.80
CA TRP A 44 -10.29 -2.59 -7.26
C TRP A 44 -10.08 -2.61 -8.78
N ASP A 45 -11.13 -2.40 -9.54
CA ASP A 45 -10.95 -2.29 -10.99
C ASP A 45 -10.40 -0.90 -11.33
N SER A 46 -9.34 -0.86 -12.15
CA SER A 46 -8.87 0.43 -12.66
C SER A 46 -9.73 0.83 -13.85
N LYS A 47 -10.09 2.11 -13.89
CA LYS A 47 -10.83 2.69 -15.02
C LYS A 47 -10.06 2.58 -16.36
N TYR A 48 -8.74 2.37 -16.31
CA TYR A 48 -7.86 2.46 -17.49
C TYR A 48 -6.96 1.22 -17.69
N LEU A 49 -6.79 0.37 -16.68
CA LEU A 49 -5.79 -0.72 -16.69
C LEU A 49 -6.35 -1.99 -16.03
N ASN A 50 -6.57 -3.05 -16.82
CA ASN A 50 -6.96 -4.35 -16.25
C ASN A 50 -5.73 -5.02 -15.59
N ILE A 51 -5.49 -4.70 -14.31
CA ILE A 51 -4.43 -5.30 -13.48
C ILE A 51 -4.95 -6.47 -12.64
N THR A 52 -6.15 -6.96 -12.95
CA THR A 52 -6.86 -7.93 -12.11
C THR A 52 -6.06 -9.18 -11.86
N HIS A 53 -5.52 -9.76 -12.94
CA HIS A 53 -4.71 -10.96 -12.87
C HIS A 53 -3.41 -10.77 -12.07
N ILE A 54 -2.80 -9.58 -12.12
CA ILE A 54 -1.56 -9.30 -11.39
C ILE A 54 -1.84 -9.28 -9.89
N ILE A 55 -2.93 -8.64 -9.48
CA ILE A 55 -3.26 -8.49 -8.07
C ILE A 55 -3.84 -9.79 -7.51
N ASP A 56 -4.63 -10.54 -8.29
CA ASP A 56 -5.09 -11.88 -7.89
C ASP A 56 -3.89 -12.81 -7.63
N ASN A 57 -2.88 -12.82 -8.52
CA ASN A 57 -1.64 -13.58 -8.28
C ASN A 57 -0.90 -13.11 -7.04
N TYR A 58 -0.90 -11.80 -6.77
CA TYR A 58 -0.29 -11.27 -5.57
C TYR A 58 -1.07 -11.67 -4.30
N CYS A 59 -2.41 -11.74 -4.35
CA CYS A 59 -3.22 -12.28 -3.26
C CYS A 59 -2.87 -13.74 -2.97
N PHE A 60 -2.69 -14.57 -4.01
CA PHE A 60 -2.19 -15.95 -3.84
C PHE A 60 -0.79 -16.01 -3.23
N PHE A 61 0.11 -15.12 -3.64
CA PHE A 61 1.44 -15.04 -3.06
C PHE A 61 1.40 -14.73 -1.55
N ILE A 62 0.57 -13.76 -1.15
CA ILE A 62 0.36 -13.42 0.26
C ILE A 62 -0.32 -14.58 1.01
N ALA A 63 -1.28 -15.27 0.38
CA ALA A 63 -1.93 -16.46 0.95
C ALA A 63 -0.92 -17.56 1.23
N ASN A 64 0.03 -17.82 0.32
CA ASN A 64 1.08 -18.81 0.54
C ASN A 64 2.03 -18.43 1.70
N ILE A 65 2.25 -17.13 1.95
CA ILE A 65 3.01 -16.67 3.13
C ILE A 65 2.21 -16.90 4.40
N ALA A 66 0.92 -16.56 4.41
CA ALA A 66 0.03 -16.80 5.55
C ALA A 66 -0.10 -18.30 5.86
N GLU A 67 -0.22 -19.13 4.83
CA GLU A 67 -0.26 -20.60 4.95
C GLU A 67 0.99 -21.13 5.67
N LYS A 68 2.19 -20.68 5.26
CA LYS A 68 3.44 -21.07 5.92
C LYS A 68 3.47 -20.68 7.39
N TYR A 69 2.91 -19.52 7.72
CA TYR A 69 2.80 -19.08 9.11
C TYR A 69 1.84 -19.98 9.91
N LEU A 70 0.64 -20.26 9.38
CA LEU A 70 -0.33 -21.15 10.04
C LEU A 70 0.25 -22.56 10.28
N LYS A 71 0.95 -23.12 9.29
CA LYS A 71 1.66 -24.40 9.43
C LYS A 71 2.75 -24.35 10.50
N TYR A 72 3.51 -23.26 10.57
CA TYR A 72 4.57 -23.10 11.57
C TYR A 72 4.03 -23.14 13.01
N PHE A 73 2.83 -22.61 13.23
CA PHE A 73 2.15 -22.62 14.53
C PHE A 73 1.22 -23.83 14.76
N ASN A 74 1.16 -24.79 13.83
CA ASN A 74 0.25 -25.95 13.86
C ASN A 74 -1.23 -25.54 14.05
N ILE A 75 -1.65 -24.45 13.44
CA ILE A 75 -3.06 -24.03 13.44
C ILE A 75 -3.79 -24.89 12.39
N GLU A 76 -4.89 -25.52 12.78
CA GLU A 76 -5.73 -26.30 11.85
C GLU A 76 -6.55 -25.36 10.96
N TYR A 77 -6.51 -25.62 9.65
CA TYR A 77 -7.27 -24.86 8.67
C TYR A 77 -7.59 -25.72 7.44
N VAL A 78 -8.66 -25.35 6.74
CA VAL A 78 -8.95 -25.82 5.38
C VAL A 78 -8.75 -24.65 4.43
N GLN A 79 -7.93 -24.82 3.39
CA GLN A 79 -7.68 -23.77 2.41
C GLN A 79 -8.46 -24.02 1.12
N ASN A 80 -9.11 -22.99 0.60
CA ASN A 80 -9.70 -22.98 -0.75
C ASN A 80 -9.25 -21.70 -1.48
N GLY A 81 -8.26 -21.82 -2.35
CA GLY A 81 -7.64 -20.67 -3.02
C GLY A 81 -6.97 -19.71 -2.03
N ASN A 82 -7.44 -18.48 -1.97
CA ASN A 82 -6.98 -17.42 -1.07
C ASN A 82 -7.81 -17.31 0.23
N MET A 83 -8.71 -18.27 0.48
CA MET A 83 -9.55 -18.35 1.68
C MET A 83 -9.04 -19.45 2.61
N PHE A 84 -8.96 -19.14 3.90
CA PHE A 84 -8.65 -20.06 5.00
C PHE A 84 -9.89 -20.21 5.88
N TYR A 85 -10.32 -21.43 6.16
CA TYR A 85 -11.44 -21.74 7.04
C TYR A 85 -10.91 -22.43 8.30
N PHE A 86 -11.36 -21.97 9.46
CA PHE A 86 -10.96 -22.48 10.76
C PHE A 86 -12.17 -23.16 11.44
N ASP A 87 -11.92 -24.12 12.33
CA ASP A 87 -12.96 -24.94 12.96
C ASP A 87 -13.96 -24.14 13.82
N ASN A 88 -13.57 -22.93 14.24
CA ASN A 88 -14.40 -22.01 15.02
C ASN A 88 -15.41 -21.22 14.17
N ASN A 89 -15.73 -21.66 12.95
CA ASN A 89 -16.57 -20.96 11.97
C ASN A 89 -16.04 -19.57 11.56
N THR A 90 -14.75 -19.26 11.79
CA THR A 90 -14.14 -18.06 11.20
C THR A 90 -13.43 -18.40 9.90
N SER A 91 -13.43 -17.42 8.99
CA SER A 91 -12.74 -17.53 7.71
C SER A 91 -11.89 -16.28 7.46
N LEU A 92 -10.66 -16.48 7.00
CA LEU A 92 -9.75 -15.43 6.59
C LEU A 92 -9.62 -15.44 5.06
N GLY A 93 -10.09 -14.38 4.41
CA GLY A 93 -9.93 -14.20 2.97
C GLY A 93 -8.83 -13.19 2.64
N ILE A 94 -7.83 -13.60 1.89
CA ILE A 94 -6.81 -12.68 1.39
C ILE A 94 -7.31 -12.02 0.11
N VAL A 95 -7.94 -10.87 0.30
CA VAL A 95 -8.48 -10.04 -0.78
C VAL A 95 -7.50 -8.92 -1.17
N TRP A 96 -7.85 -8.14 -2.19
CA TRP A 96 -7.00 -7.07 -2.71
C TRP A 96 -6.60 -6.04 -1.65
N GLY A 97 -7.51 -5.72 -0.73
CA GLY A 97 -7.24 -4.86 0.42
C GLY A 97 -6.13 -5.37 1.36
N CYS A 98 -5.85 -6.67 1.33
CA CYS A 98 -4.80 -7.33 2.10
C CYS A 98 -3.45 -7.36 1.38
N THR A 99 -3.33 -6.83 0.16
CA THR A 99 -2.05 -6.88 -0.58
C THR A 99 -1.05 -5.79 -0.18
N GLY A 100 -1.52 -4.70 0.42
CA GLY A 100 -0.70 -3.51 0.69
C GLY A 100 -0.34 -2.71 -0.57
N ILE A 101 -0.83 -3.09 -1.75
CA ILE A 101 -0.50 -2.44 -3.04
C ILE A 101 -0.91 -0.97 -3.05
N LYS A 102 -2.10 -0.65 -2.52
CA LYS A 102 -2.58 0.73 -2.38
C LYS A 102 -1.60 1.58 -1.58
N GLN A 103 -1.20 1.08 -0.41
CA GLN A 103 -0.28 1.77 0.49
C GLN A 103 1.10 1.96 -0.18
N THR A 104 1.60 0.95 -0.87
CA THR A 104 2.86 1.00 -1.62
C THR A 104 2.80 2.03 -2.75
N ILE A 105 1.73 2.05 -3.54
CA ILE A 105 1.57 3.01 -4.65
C ILE A 105 1.45 4.44 -4.13
N VAL A 106 0.63 4.66 -3.10
CA VAL A 106 0.52 5.98 -2.46
C VAL A 106 1.87 6.43 -1.91
N PHE A 107 2.61 5.54 -1.25
CA PHE A 107 3.96 5.83 -0.76
C PHE A 107 4.92 6.23 -1.88
N ILE A 108 4.98 5.43 -2.96
CA ILE A 108 5.84 5.69 -4.12
C ILE A 108 5.51 7.06 -4.73
N ILE A 109 4.24 7.36 -5.00
CA ILE A 109 3.82 8.64 -5.58
C ILE A 109 4.21 9.79 -4.64
N SER A 110 4.04 9.62 -3.32
CA SER A 110 4.37 10.65 -2.33
C SER A 110 5.87 10.97 -2.32
N ILE A 111 6.73 9.95 -2.41
CA ILE A 111 8.17 10.14 -2.51
C ILE A 111 8.55 10.75 -3.86
N LEU A 112 7.94 10.32 -4.96
CA LEU A 112 8.21 10.90 -6.28
C LEU A 112 7.89 12.40 -6.32
N LEU A 113 6.74 12.81 -5.77
CA LEU A 113 6.30 14.21 -5.68
C LEU A 113 7.08 15.06 -4.67
N SER A 114 7.81 14.44 -3.73
CA SER A 114 8.64 15.17 -2.76
C SER A 114 9.79 15.92 -3.44
N ARG A 115 10.46 16.85 -2.74
CA ARG A 115 11.61 17.59 -3.33
C ARG A 115 12.86 16.71 -3.44
N GLY A 116 13.69 16.97 -4.45
CA GLY A 116 15.00 16.34 -4.62
C GLY A 116 15.15 15.51 -5.92
N SER A 117 16.39 15.15 -6.25
CA SER A 117 16.72 14.33 -7.42
C SER A 117 16.24 12.89 -7.25
N ILE A 118 15.76 12.28 -8.34
CA ILE A 118 15.16 10.94 -8.32
C ILE A 118 16.15 9.85 -7.91
N ILE A 119 17.44 10.03 -8.19
CA ILE A 119 18.50 9.05 -7.88
C ILE A 119 18.57 8.82 -6.37
N TYR A 120 18.46 9.90 -5.58
CA TYR A 120 18.49 9.79 -4.12
C TYR A 120 17.16 9.27 -3.55
N LYS A 121 16.07 9.31 -4.30
CA LYS A 121 14.75 8.83 -3.86
C LYS A 121 14.57 7.32 -4.01
N ILE A 122 15.23 6.70 -5.01
CA ILE A 122 15.14 5.26 -5.28
C ILE A 122 15.38 4.38 -4.04
N PRO A 123 16.47 4.56 -3.25
CA PRO A 123 16.69 3.72 -2.06
C PRO A 123 15.59 3.89 -1.00
N TYR A 124 14.99 5.08 -0.87
CA TYR A 124 13.84 5.30 0.02
C TYR A 124 12.58 4.62 -0.50
N ILE A 125 12.37 4.66 -1.82
CA ILE A 125 11.25 3.95 -2.47
C ILE A 125 11.37 2.45 -2.22
N ILE A 126 12.55 1.86 -2.42
CA ILE A 126 12.79 0.42 -2.22
C ILE A 126 12.61 0.06 -0.74
N SER A 127 13.33 0.73 0.16
CA SER A 127 13.28 0.41 1.60
C SER A 127 11.89 0.63 2.20
N GLY A 128 11.20 1.71 1.83
CA GLY A 128 9.84 1.97 2.28
C GLY A 128 8.82 0.99 1.70
N SER A 129 8.98 0.54 0.45
CA SER A 129 8.10 -0.49 -0.13
C SER A 129 8.26 -1.83 0.58
N ILE A 130 9.49 -2.21 0.95
CA ILE A 130 9.75 -3.39 1.76
C ILE A 130 9.08 -3.25 3.14
N LEU A 131 9.22 -2.08 3.79
CA LEU A 131 8.59 -1.84 5.08
C LEU A 131 7.06 -1.93 5.01
N VAL A 132 6.43 -1.32 4.00
CA VAL A 132 4.99 -1.41 3.77
C VAL A 132 4.55 -2.86 3.58
N PHE A 133 5.32 -3.64 2.81
CA PHE A 133 5.06 -5.06 2.63
C PHE A 133 5.13 -5.83 3.96
N CYS A 134 6.19 -5.63 4.76
CA CYS A 134 6.34 -6.29 6.05
C CYS A 134 5.21 -5.95 7.03
N ILE A 135 4.83 -4.66 7.12
CA ILE A 135 3.71 -4.21 7.96
C ILE A 135 2.40 -4.83 7.47
N ASN A 136 2.22 -4.93 6.15
CA ASN A 136 1.02 -5.55 5.60
C ASN A 136 0.93 -7.04 5.91
N ILE A 137 2.02 -7.79 5.83
CA ILE A 137 2.07 -9.19 6.28
C ILE A 137 1.73 -9.27 7.76
N PHE A 138 2.36 -8.46 8.61
CA PHE A 138 2.08 -8.43 10.04
C PHE A 138 0.60 -8.18 10.35
N ARG A 139 -0.04 -7.24 9.65
CA ARG A 139 -1.46 -6.93 9.78
C ARG A 139 -2.40 -8.11 9.44
N ILE A 140 -1.99 -9.00 8.54
CA ILE A 140 -2.81 -10.16 8.16
C ILE A 140 -2.69 -11.27 9.20
N LEU A 141 -1.51 -11.38 9.82
CA LEU A 141 -1.20 -12.46 10.76
C LEU A 141 -1.65 -12.17 12.20
N MET A 142 -1.82 -10.89 12.54
CA MET A 142 -2.31 -10.41 13.85
C MET A 142 -3.81 -10.15 13.81
#